data_AF-A0A520IX73-F1
#
_entry.id   AF-A0A520IX73-F1
#
_cell.length_a   1.000
_cell.length_b   1.000
_cell.length_c   1.000
_cell.angle_alpha   90.00
_cell.angle_beta   90.00
_cell.angle_gamma   90.00
#
_symmetry.space_group_name_H-M   'P 1'
#
loop_
_entity.id
_entity.type
_entity.pdbx_description
1 polymer ?
#
loop_
_entity_poly.entity_id
_entity_poly.type
_entity_poly.pdbx_seq_one_letter_code
_entity_poly.pdbx_strand_id
1 'polypeptide(L)'
;MPLPLLAPQQALAMVSPTHLEEGCLQYDLHESHAVPDVRNLENKGKVSFVFIERWKTEEDLKIAQQWSFDRLQDYLFESQIISDPGWLDNYLRPEFKKAMIHLIRMSQYSFLRQSPLFELFGVDFMLDSDLNLWFIECNTSPVLKGTSDEKERFVSKMLRDQFEIVIGLLRSRMKRVLVFVNQITAELKVVGATYDTI
;
A
#
# COMPACT_ATOMS: atom_id res chain seq x y z
N MET A 1 3.90 19.31 29.29
CA MET A 1 2.93 20.42 29.29
C MET A 1 1.96 20.15 28.16
N PRO A 2 0.67 19.84 28.41
CA PRO A 2 -0.27 19.56 27.33
C PRO A 2 -0.61 20.85 26.58
N LEU A 3 -0.63 20.78 25.24
CA LEU A 3 -1.10 21.87 24.39
C LEU A 3 -2.57 22.22 24.73
N PRO A 4 -2.95 23.52 24.76
CA PRO A 4 -4.31 23.91 25.06
C PRO A 4 -5.26 23.40 23.97
N LEU A 5 -6.22 22.57 24.37
CA LEU A 5 -7.33 22.12 23.52
C LEU A 5 -8.19 23.33 23.15
N LEU A 6 -8.38 23.56 21.85
CA LEU A 6 -9.30 24.57 21.33
C LEU A 6 -10.73 24.29 21.83
N ALA A 7 -11.40 25.33 22.34
CA ALA A 7 -12.80 25.21 22.74
C ALA A 7 -13.67 24.93 21.50
N PRO A 8 -14.74 24.11 21.59
CA PRO A 8 -15.57 23.72 20.44
C PRO A 8 -16.11 24.92 19.64
N GLN A 9 -16.41 26.02 20.32
CA GLN A 9 -16.90 27.26 19.71
C GLN A 9 -15.83 27.99 18.87
N GLN A 10 -14.55 27.82 19.20
CA GLN A 10 -13.45 28.41 18.43
C GLN A 10 -13.20 27.62 17.15
N ALA A 11 -13.34 26.28 17.18
CA ALA A 11 -13.27 25.44 15.98
C ALA A 11 -14.42 25.73 14.99
N LEU A 12 -15.64 25.98 15.51
CA LEU A 12 -16.82 26.37 14.75
C LEU A 12 -16.68 27.70 13.98
N ALA A 13 -15.80 28.60 14.43
CA ALA A 13 -15.59 29.90 13.81
C ALA A 13 -14.50 29.89 12.72
N MET A 14 -13.69 28.83 12.63
CA MET A 14 -12.55 28.75 11.70
C MET A 14 -12.92 28.25 10.30
N VAL A 15 -14.11 27.70 10.12
CA VAL A 15 -14.61 27.20 8.82
C VAL A 15 -16.04 27.70 8.62
N SER A 16 -16.29 28.43 7.54
CA SER A 16 -17.65 28.81 7.16
C SER A 16 -18.53 27.55 7.05
N PRO A 17 -19.73 27.51 7.64
CA PRO A 17 -20.54 26.30 7.69
C PRO A 17 -20.99 25.88 6.28
N THR A 18 -20.25 24.97 5.66
CA THR A 18 -20.50 24.40 4.33
C THR A 18 -21.67 23.42 4.27
N HIS A 19 -22.33 23.15 5.41
CA HIS A 19 -23.41 22.16 5.57
C HIS A 19 -24.81 22.63 5.11
N LEU A 20 -24.92 23.83 4.53
CA LEU A 20 -26.18 24.37 4.00
C LEU A 20 -26.31 24.21 2.48
N GLU A 21 -25.30 23.64 1.82
CA GLU A 21 -25.26 23.46 0.35
C GLU A 21 -25.67 22.03 -0.04
N GLU A 22 -26.48 21.88 -1.09
CA GLU A 22 -26.87 20.57 -1.64
C GLU A 22 -25.63 19.74 -2.05
N GLY A 23 -25.54 18.48 -1.61
CA GLY A 23 -24.49 17.53 -2.03
C GLY A 23 -23.35 17.28 -1.02
N CYS A 24 -23.49 17.68 0.24
CA CYS A 24 -22.55 17.29 1.30
C CYS A 24 -22.98 15.99 1.99
N LEU A 25 -22.15 14.95 1.94
CA LEU A 25 -22.30 13.72 2.72
C LEU A 25 -21.20 13.68 3.80
N GLN A 26 -21.60 13.36 5.04
CA GLN A 26 -20.67 13.23 6.17
C GLN A 26 -20.72 11.80 6.71
N TYR A 27 -19.54 11.19 6.89
CA TYR A 27 -19.41 9.83 7.45
C TYR A 27 -18.71 9.88 8.80
N ASP A 28 -19.23 9.12 9.77
CA ASP A 28 -18.51 8.77 10.99
C ASP A 28 -17.68 7.50 10.71
N LEU A 29 -16.37 7.56 10.89
CA LEU A 29 -15.45 6.43 10.68
C LEU A 29 -15.71 5.24 11.62
N HIS A 30 -16.58 5.41 12.63
CA HIS A 30 -16.99 4.35 13.55
C HIS A 30 -18.31 3.65 13.17
N GLU A 31 -19.08 4.17 12.21
CA GLU A 31 -20.38 3.58 11.83
C GLU A 31 -20.54 3.44 10.31
N SER A 32 -21.03 2.28 9.88
CA SER A 32 -21.13 1.88 8.47
C SER A 32 -22.29 2.53 7.69
N HIS A 33 -22.81 3.68 8.13
CA HIS A 33 -23.95 4.33 7.48
C HIS A 33 -23.74 5.84 7.30
N ALA A 34 -24.26 6.37 6.20
CA ALA A 34 -24.30 7.81 5.95
C ALA A 34 -25.29 8.47 6.92
N VAL A 35 -24.86 9.52 7.62
CA VAL A 35 -25.73 10.29 8.53
C VAL A 35 -26.38 11.44 7.75
N PRO A 36 -27.72 11.50 7.62
CA PRO A 36 -28.39 12.52 6.80
C PRO A 36 -28.37 13.93 7.39
N ASP A 37 -28.24 14.08 8.71
CA ASP A 37 -28.21 15.38 9.41
C ASP A 37 -27.25 15.33 10.61
N VAL A 38 -26.24 16.19 10.57
CA VAL A 38 -25.09 16.25 11.50
C VAL A 38 -25.49 16.71 12.91
N ARG A 39 -26.72 17.20 13.09
CA ARG A 39 -27.22 17.69 14.39
C ARG A 39 -27.50 16.60 15.42
N ASN A 40 -27.59 15.34 14.98
CA ASN A 40 -27.86 14.19 15.85
C ASN A 40 -26.61 13.35 16.17
N LEU A 41 -25.41 13.92 16.10
CA LEU A 41 -24.21 13.31 16.68
C LEU A 41 -24.21 13.52 18.21
N GLU A 42 -25.09 12.80 18.90
CA GLU A 42 -25.03 12.66 20.35
C GLU A 42 -23.91 11.69 20.75
N ASN A 43 -22.66 12.17 20.74
CA ASN A 43 -21.62 11.63 21.62
C ASN A 43 -20.59 12.72 21.95
N LYS A 44 -20.89 13.44 23.03
CA LYS A 44 -19.98 14.41 23.66
C LYS A 44 -18.68 13.72 24.09
N GLY A 45 -17.54 14.20 23.59
CA GLY A 45 -16.26 14.08 24.30
C GLY A 45 -15.06 13.51 23.55
N LYS A 46 -15.16 13.18 22.26
CA LYS A 46 -13.98 12.84 21.44
C LYS A 46 -14.03 13.63 20.14
N VAL A 47 -12.91 14.25 19.80
CA VAL A 47 -12.77 15.02 18.55
C VAL A 47 -12.82 14.03 17.40
N SER A 48 -13.93 14.00 16.68
CA SER A 48 -14.04 13.30 15.40
C SER A 48 -13.41 14.21 14.33
N PHE A 49 -12.40 13.71 13.61
CA PHE A 49 -11.95 14.37 12.38
C PHE A 49 -13.08 14.23 11.35
N VAL A 50 -13.78 15.32 11.08
CA VAL A 50 -14.87 15.34 10.10
C VAL A 50 -14.27 15.69 8.73
N PHE A 51 -14.21 14.70 7.85
CA PHE A 51 -13.92 14.93 6.43
C PHE A 51 -15.24 15.29 5.73
N ILE A 52 -15.36 16.55 5.30
CA ILE A 52 -16.47 16.99 4.45
C ILE A 52 -15.98 16.93 3.02
N GLU A 53 -16.35 15.90 2.28
CA GLU A 53 -16.08 15.82 0.84
C GLU A 53 -17.38 15.89 0.02
N ARG A 54 -17.34 16.68 -1.04
CA ARG A 54 -18.48 16.96 -1.93
C ARG A 54 -18.57 15.87 -3.01
N TRP A 55 -19.41 14.85 -2.81
CA TRP A 55 -19.64 13.81 -3.82
C TRP A 55 -21.13 13.50 -3.97
N LYS A 56 -21.57 13.29 -5.22
CA LYS A 56 -22.98 13.08 -5.55
C LYS A 56 -23.49 11.71 -5.08
N THR A 57 -22.62 10.71 -5.03
CA THR A 57 -22.94 9.33 -4.60
C THR A 57 -21.74 8.68 -3.87
N GLU A 58 -21.99 7.60 -3.14
CA GLU A 58 -20.94 6.80 -2.49
C GLU A 58 -20.03 6.12 -3.53
N GLU A 59 -20.59 5.72 -4.66
CA GLU A 59 -19.86 5.18 -5.80
C GLU A 59 -18.87 6.21 -6.37
N ASP A 60 -19.31 7.46 -6.55
CA ASP A 60 -18.44 8.55 -7.03
C ASP A 60 -17.28 8.80 -6.06
N LEU A 61 -17.54 8.75 -4.75
CA LEU A 61 -16.51 8.88 -3.71
C LEU A 61 -15.48 7.74 -3.80
N LYS A 62 -15.94 6.48 -3.91
CA LYS A 62 -15.04 5.32 -4.02
C LYS A 62 -14.13 5.39 -5.24
N ILE A 63 -14.65 5.89 -6.36
CA ILE A 63 -13.89 6.10 -7.60
C ILE A 63 -12.92 7.28 -7.47
N ALA A 64 -13.31 8.33 -6.74
CA ALA A 64 -12.46 9.49 -6.53
C ALA A 64 -11.30 9.22 -5.56
N GLN A 65 -11.53 8.43 -4.52
CA GLN A 65 -10.52 8.10 -3.50
C GLN A 65 -9.36 7.26 -4.02
N GLN A 66 -9.49 6.59 -5.16
CA GLN A 66 -8.47 5.68 -5.68
C GLN A 66 -8.14 6.01 -7.13
N TRP A 67 -6.91 6.47 -7.38
CA TRP A 67 -6.41 6.70 -8.73
C TRP A 67 -5.35 5.66 -9.09
N SER A 68 -5.34 5.23 -10.36
CA SER A 68 -4.19 4.52 -10.91
C SER A 68 -3.00 5.48 -11.01
N PHE A 69 -1.79 4.93 -11.00
CA PHE A 69 -0.59 5.74 -11.22
C PHE A 69 -0.59 6.44 -12.58
N ASP A 70 -1.14 5.81 -13.61
CA ASP A 70 -1.25 6.40 -14.94
C ASP A 70 -2.15 7.64 -14.89
N ARG A 71 -3.33 7.53 -14.25
CA ARG A 71 -4.25 8.66 -14.05
C ARG A 71 -3.63 9.79 -13.24
N LEU A 72 -2.86 9.45 -12.19
CA LEU A 72 -2.13 10.43 -11.40
C LEU A 72 -1.10 11.19 -12.26
N GLN A 73 -0.31 10.48 -13.07
CA GLN A 73 0.67 11.11 -13.94
C GLN A 73 0.00 12.03 -14.96
N ASP A 74 -1.06 11.56 -15.63
CA ASP A 74 -1.79 12.35 -16.61
C ASP A 74 -2.34 13.64 -15.97
N TYR A 75 -2.93 13.55 -14.78
CA TYR A 75 -3.42 14.71 -14.03
C TYR A 75 -2.31 15.71 -13.70
N LEU A 76 -1.17 15.25 -13.17
CA LEU A 76 -0.05 16.12 -12.81
C LEU A 76 0.54 16.81 -14.04
N PHE A 77 0.56 16.11 -15.18
CA PHE A 77 1.05 16.63 -16.46
C PHE A 77 0.09 17.69 -17.03
N GLU A 78 -1.21 17.38 -17.09
CA GLU A 78 -2.24 18.33 -17.54
C GLU A 78 -2.31 19.57 -16.65
N SER A 79 -2.11 19.41 -15.34
CA SER A 79 -2.08 20.50 -14.36
C SER A 79 -0.77 21.30 -14.38
N GLN A 80 0.18 20.96 -15.26
CA GLN A 80 1.49 21.62 -15.39
C GLN A 80 2.35 21.58 -14.11
N ILE A 81 2.09 20.63 -13.21
CA ILE A 81 2.89 20.41 -12.00
C ILE A 81 4.18 19.65 -12.36
N ILE A 82 4.06 18.67 -13.26
CA ILE A 82 5.20 17.97 -13.85
C ILE A 82 5.34 18.36 -15.32
N SER A 83 6.58 18.42 -15.80
CA SER A 83 6.88 18.66 -17.22
C SER A 83 7.34 17.40 -17.95
N ASP A 84 7.75 16.36 -17.21
CA ASP A 84 8.24 15.09 -17.78
C ASP A 84 7.07 14.11 -17.94
N PRO A 85 6.72 13.67 -19.17
CA PRO A 85 5.70 12.64 -19.39
C PRO A 85 6.13 11.26 -18.88
N GLY A 86 7.42 11.05 -18.56
CA GLY A 86 7.95 9.85 -17.93
C GLY A 86 8.18 9.98 -16.43
N TRP A 87 7.67 11.04 -15.77
CA TRP A 87 7.95 11.33 -14.37
C TRP A 87 7.70 10.14 -13.42
N LEU A 88 6.64 9.38 -13.66
CA LEU A 88 6.31 8.20 -12.84
C LEU A 88 7.45 7.17 -12.85
N ASP A 89 8.00 6.86 -14.03
CA ASP A 89 9.03 5.84 -14.21
C ASP A 89 10.44 6.39 -13.92
N ASN A 90 10.69 7.65 -14.23
CA ASN A 90 11.99 8.30 -14.08
C ASN A 90 12.27 8.75 -12.64
N TYR A 91 11.23 9.08 -11.87
CA TYR A 91 11.38 9.61 -10.51
C TYR A 91 10.61 8.79 -9.48
N LEU A 92 9.27 8.70 -9.61
CA LEU A 92 8.44 8.22 -8.51
C LEU A 92 8.66 6.73 -8.19
N ARG A 93 8.68 5.86 -9.22
CA ARG A 93 8.95 4.41 -9.04
C ARG A 93 10.34 4.14 -8.46
N PRO A 94 11.43 4.78 -8.95
CA PRO A 94 12.75 4.69 -8.31
C PRO A 94 12.76 5.10 -6.84
N GLU A 95 12.10 6.22 -6.48
CA GLU A 95 12.07 6.69 -5.09
C GLU A 95 11.26 5.74 -4.19
N PHE A 96 10.13 5.21 -4.66
CA PHE A 96 9.41 4.13 -3.94
C PHE A 96 10.33 2.94 -3.69
N LYS A 97 11.01 2.46 -4.74
CA LYS A 97 11.90 1.29 -4.65
C LYS A 97 13.04 1.55 -3.66
N LYS A 98 13.64 2.73 -3.70
CA LYS A 98 14.72 3.13 -2.79
C LYS A 98 14.22 3.16 -1.34
N ALA A 99 13.09 3.81 -1.08
CA ALA A 99 12.49 3.86 0.25
C ALA A 99 12.18 2.45 0.79
N MET A 100 11.54 1.61 -0.02
CA MET A 100 11.24 0.22 0.35
C MET A 100 12.51 -0.59 0.64
N ILE A 101 13.57 -0.46 -0.16
CA ILE A 101 14.86 -1.11 0.11
C ILE A 101 15.43 -0.66 1.45
N HIS A 102 15.37 0.64 1.77
CA HIS A 102 15.84 1.15 3.06
C HIS A 102 15.02 0.58 4.23
N LEU A 103 13.69 0.55 4.12
CA LEU A 103 12.79 -0.02 5.14
C LEU A 103 13.12 -1.48 5.43
N ILE A 104 13.32 -2.28 4.38
CA ILE A 104 13.69 -3.70 4.53
C ILE A 104 15.10 -3.84 5.11
N ARG A 105 16.09 -3.09 4.61
CA ARG A 105 17.49 -3.21 5.07
C ARG A 105 17.68 -2.76 6.51
N MET A 106 16.93 -1.77 7.00
CA MET A 106 17.04 -1.32 8.39
C MET A 106 16.39 -2.31 9.37
N SER A 107 15.36 -3.04 8.94
CA SER A 107 14.60 -3.99 9.77
C SER A 107 15.05 -5.44 9.61
N GLN A 108 15.84 -5.77 8.58
CA GLN A 108 16.23 -7.15 8.24
C GLN A 108 16.84 -7.97 9.40
N TYR A 109 17.40 -7.31 10.42
CA TYR A 109 18.00 -8.00 11.55
C TYR A 109 16.97 -8.72 12.43
N SER A 110 15.72 -8.27 12.43
CA SER A 110 14.62 -8.87 13.21
C SER A 110 13.93 -10.00 12.46
N PHE A 111 14.19 -10.16 11.17
CA PHE A 111 13.48 -11.13 10.34
C PHE A 111 13.95 -12.56 10.60
N LEU A 112 12.98 -13.47 10.63
CA LEU A 112 13.25 -14.90 10.70
C LEU A 112 13.94 -15.34 9.41
N ARG A 113 15.15 -15.88 9.54
CA ARG A 113 15.96 -16.39 8.42
C ARG A 113 15.54 -17.78 8.01
N GLN A 114 14.24 -17.99 7.79
CA GLN A 114 13.69 -19.25 7.32
C GLN A 114 13.16 -19.10 5.90
N SER A 115 13.60 -20.01 5.05
CA SER A 115 13.42 -19.84 3.62
C SER A 115 12.00 -20.05 3.04
N PRO A 116 11.00 -20.65 3.71
CA PRO A 116 9.62 -20.66 3.20
C PRO A 116 8.79 -19.47 3.66
N LEU A 117 9.31 -18.62 4.55
CA LEU A 117 8.54 -17.51 5.10
C LEU A 117 8.53 -16.34 4.11
N PHE A 118 7.34 -15.81 3.89
CA PHE A 118 7.10 -14.57 3.18
C PHE A 118 6.00 -13.82 3.91
N GLU A 119 5.99 -12.51 3.76
CA GLU A 119 4.98 -11.64 4.34
C GLU A 119 4.63 -10.53 3.35
N LEU A 120 3.34 -10.16 3.32
CA LEU A 120 2.84 -9.06 2.51
C LEU A 120 2.70 -7.83 3.40
N PHE A 121 3.36 -6.75 3.00
CA PHE A 121 3.31 -5.46 3.68
C PHE A 121 2.53 -4.45 2.83
N GLY A 122 1.70 -3.65 3.48
CA GLY A 122 1.20 -2.39 2.94
C GLY A 122 2.15 -1.27 3.35
N VAL A 123 2.57 -0.43 2.41
CA VAL A 123 3.50 0.67 2.71
C VAL A 123 2.87 1.95 2.21
N ASP A 124 2.65 2.87 3.14
CA ASP A 124 1.93 4.10 2.90
C ASP A 124 2.91 5.28 2.80
N PHE A 125 2.72 6.05 1.75
CA PHE A 125 3.56 7.20 1.42
C PHE A 125 2.70 8.41 1.12
N MET A 126 3.31 9.58 1.28
CA MET A 126 2.72 10.87 0.93
C MET A 126 3.67 11.64 0.02
N LEU A 127 3.10 12.37 -0.92
CA LEU A 127 3.82 13.36 -1.71
C LEU A 127 3.58 14.74 -1.12
N ASP A 128 4.65 15.52 -0.95
CA ASP A 128 4.53 16.92 -0.57
C ASP A 128 4.24 17.84 -1.78
N SER A 129 4.18 19.15 -1.54
CA SER A 129 3.92 20.15 -2.60
C SER A 129 4.96 20.17 -3.71
N ASP A 130 6.19 19.74 -3.41
CA ASP A 130 7.30 19.67 -4.36
C ASP A 130 7.44 18.26 -4.95
N LEU A 131 6.45 17.39 -4.71
CA LEU A 131 6.40 15.99 -5.12
C LEU A 131 7.51 15.11 -4.52
N ASN A 132 8.09 15.50 -3.38
CA ASN A 132 8.99 14.61 -2.67
C ASN A 132 8.22 13.51 -1.96
N LEU A 133 8.78 12.30 -2.01
CA LEU A 133 8.17 11.11 -1.41
C LEU A 133 8.53 10.99 0.08
N TRP A 134 7.51 10.98 0.93
CA TRP A 134 7.62 10.81 2.38
C TRP A 134 6.99 9.49 2.82
N PHE A 135 7.74 8.71 3.58
CA PHE A 135 7.23 7.50 4.22
C PHE A 135 6.36 7.86 5.44
N ILE A 136 5.17 7.27 5.54
CA ILE A 136 4.28 7.45 6.69
C ILE A 136 4.34 6.21 7.58
N GLU A 137 3.89 5.06 7.05
CA GLU A 137 3.75 3.84 7.83
C GLU A 137 3.89 2.57 6.99
N CYS A 138 4.14 1.47 7.69
CA CYS A 138 4.23 0.14 7.11
C CYS A 138 3.33 -0.79 7.92
N ASN A 139 2.29 -1.29 7.26
CA ASN A 139 1.26 -2.12 7.84
C ASN A 139 1.53 -3.60 7.54
N THR A 140 1.63 -4.40 8.59
CA THR A 140 1.57 -5.87 8.49
C THR A 140 0.12 -6.27 8.24
N SER A 141 -0.16 -7.06 7.20
CA SER A 141 -1.51 -7.48 6.80
C SER A 141 -2.41 -6.35 6.26
N PRO A 142 -2.11 -5.81 5.06
CA PRO A 142 -2.98 -4.81 4.42
C PRO A 142 -4.37 -5.38 4.13
N VAL A 143 -5.39 -4.51 4.11
CA VAL A 143 -6.78 -4.91 3.82
C VAL A 143 -6.93 -5.27 2.34
N LEU A 144 -7.28 -6.53 2.07
CA LEU A 144 -7.46 -7.09 0.72
C LEU A 144 -8.93 -7.08 0.23
N LYS A 145 -9.82 -6.39 0.94
CA LYS A 145 -11.24 -6.34 0.55
C LYS A 145 -11.42 -5.49 -0.71
N GLY A 146 -12.01 -6.09 -1.75
CA GLY A 146 -12.50 -5.38 -2.93
C GLY A 146 -13.68 -4.49 -2.55
N THR A 147 -13.45 -3.18 -2.49
CA THR A 147 -14.50 -2.17 -2.22
C THR A 147 -15.05 -1.57 -3.51
N SER A 148 -14.35 -1.78 -4.64
CA SER A 148 -14.73 -1.40 -5.99
C SER A 148 -14.25 -2.49 -6.97
N ASP A 149 -14.89 -2.60 -8.15
CA ASP A 149 -14.53 -3.59 -9.17
C ASP A 149 -13.06 -3.46 -9.61
N GLU A 150 -12.55 -2.22 -9.70
CA GLU A 150 -11.16 -1.95 -10.06
C GLU A 150 -10.20 -2.45 -8.98
N LYS A 151 -10.49 -2.16 -7.71
CA LYS A 151 -9.69 -2.63 -6.58
C LYS A 151 -9.72 -4.15 -6.47
N GLU A 152 -10.88 -4.78 -6.69
CA GLU A 152 -10.99 -6.24 -6.67
C GLU A 152 -10.12 -6.89 -7.75
N ARG A 153 -10.14 -6.36 -8.98
CA ARG A 153 -9.26 -6.82 -10.07
C ARG A 153 -7.79 -6.65 -9.72
N PHE A 154 -7.42 -5.49 -9.18
CA PHE A 154 -6.05 -5.20 -8.77
C PHE A 154 -5.57 -6.16 -7.67
N VAL A 155 -6.34 -6.32 -6.59
CA VAL A 155 -6.01 -7.22 -5.48
C VAL A 155 -5.94 -8.67 -5.95
N SER A 156 -6.87 -9.10 -6.79
CA SER A 156 -6.89 -10.47 -7.34
C SER A 156 -5.65 -10.75 -8.19
N LYS A 157 -5.23 -9.79 -9.03
CA LYS A 157 -4.01 -9.88 -9.82
C LYS A 157 -2.77 -9.94 -8.91
N MET A 158 -2.68 -9.03 -7.93
CA MET A 158 -1.58 -8.98 -6.98
C MET A 158 -1.41 -10.30 -6.22
N LEU A 159 -2.50 -10.89 -5.72
CA LEU A 159 -2.46 -12.17 -5.01
C LEU A 159 -2.02 -13.32 -5.89
N ARG A 160 -2.51 -13.38 -7.14
CA ARG A 160 -2.04 -14.37 -8.13
C ARG A 160 -0.54 -14.26 -8.35
N ASP A 161 -0.05 -13.05 -8.60
CA ASP A 161 1.37 -12.79 -8.87
C ASP A 161 2.23 -13.11 -7.64
N GLN A 162 1.74 -12.82 -6.42
CA GLN A 162 2.39 -13.21 -5.17
C GLN A 162 2.59 -14.73 -5.07
N PHE A 163 1.56 -15.54 -5.34
CA PHE A 163 1.68 -16.99 -5.32
C PHE A 163 2.64 -17.52 -6.39
N GLU A 164 2.61 -16.95 -7.61
CA GLU A 164 3.54 -17.32 -8.67
C GLU A 164 5.01 -17.05 -8.27
N ILE A 165 5.29 -15.92 -7.62
CA ILE A 165 6.63 -15.59 -7.13
C ILE A 165 7.08 -16.59 -6.06
N VAL A 166 6.23 -16.88 -5.06
CA VAL A 166 6.55 -17.80 -3.97
C VAL A 166 6.79 -19.22 -4.50
N ILE A 167 5.90 -19.72 -5.36
CA ILE A 167 6.02 -21.05 -5.97
C ILE A 167 7.24 -21.10 -6.90
N GLY A 168 7.48 -20.05 -7.68
CA GLY A 168 8.66 -19.91 -8.54
C GLY A 168 9.97 -20.01 -7.74
N LEU A 169 10.05 -19.36 -6.58
CA LEU A 169 11.20 -19.45 -5.69
C LEU A 169 11.40 -20.89 -5.17
N LEU A 170 10.33 -21.57 -4.76
CA LEU A 170 10.38 -22.96 -4.31
C LEU A 170 10.86 -23.91 -5.42
N ARG A 171 10.32 -23.78 -6.64
CA ARG A 171 10.74 -24.55 -7.82
C ARG A 171 12.23 -24.32 -8.15
N SER A 172 12.65 -23.06 -8.14
CA SER A 172 14.05 -22.66 -8.38
C SER A 172 15.00 -23.28 -7.36
N ARG A 173 14.59 -23.36 -6.08
CA ARG A 173 15.35 -24.03 -5.02
C ARG A 173 15.46 -25.54 -5.24
N MET A 174 14.34 -26.20 -5.53
CA MET A 174 14.34 -27.65 -5.80
C MET A 174 15.27 -27.99 -6.97
N LYS A 175 15.28 -27.16 -8.02
CA LYS A 175 16.21 -27.31 -9.15
C LYS A 175 17.67 -27.25 -8.71
N ARG A 176 18.06 -26.32 -7.82
CA ARG A 176 19.43 -26.25 -7.29
C ARG A 176 19.80 -27.48 -6.47
N VAL A 177 18.88 -28.02 -5.67
CA VAL A 177 19.10 -29.26 -4.91
C VAL A 177 19.31 -30.45 -5.85
N LEU A 178 18.49 -30.59 -6.89
CA LEU A 178 18.64 -31.65 -7.89
C LEU A 178 20.01 -31.57 -8.60
N VAL A 179 20.44 -30.37 -9.00
CA VAL A 179 21.77 -30.17 -9.61
C VAL A 179 22.89 -30.61 -8.66
N PHE A 180 22.80 -30.22 -7.39
CA PHE A 180 23.78 -30.59 -6.37
C PHE A 180 23.84 -32.11 -6.13
N VAL A 181 22.68 -32.77 -5.97
CA VAL A 181 22.61 -34.23 -5.80
C VAL A 181 23.17 -34.98 -7.00
N ASN A 182 22.87 -34.51 -8.23
CA ASN A 182 23.39 -35.10 -9.44
C ASN A 182 24.92 -34.97 -9.53
N GLN A 183 25.47 -33.83 -9.10
CA GLN A 183 26.91 -33.60 -9.05
C GLN A 183 27.59 -34.58 -8.09
N ILE A 184 27.10 -34.70 -6.85
CA ILE A 184 27.62 -35.67 -5.87
C ILE A 184 27.54 -37.10 -6.41
N THR A 185 26.40 -37.46 -7.01
CA THR A 185 26.18 -38.80 -7.57
C THR A 185 27.17 -39.11 -8.69
N ALA A 186 27.51 -38.12 -9.52
CA ALA A 186 28.51 -38.28 -10.57
C ALA A 186 29.91 -38.48 -9.99
N GLU A 187 30.31 -37.67 -9.00
CA GLU A 187 31.59 -37.78 -8.31
C GLU A 187 31.76 -39.15 -7.64
N LEU A 188 30.73 -39.64 -6.94
CA LEU A 188 30.75 -40.96 -6.30
C LEU A 188 30.87 -42.12 -7.30
N LYS A 189 30.24 -42.01 -8.48
CA LYS A 189 30.38 -43.02 -9.54
C LYS A 189 31.80 -43.08 -10.11
N VAL A 190 32.46 -41.94 -10.27
CA VAL A 190 33.87 -41.88 -10.72
C VAL A 190 34.78 -42.54 -9.69
N VAL A 191 34.61 -42.23 -8.41
CA VAL A 191 35.40 -42.82 -7.32
C VAL A 191 35.17 -44.33 -7.21
N GLY A 192 33.92 -44.80 -7.28
CA GLY A 192 33.61 -46.24 -7.28
C GLY A 192 34.27 -47.00 -8.44
N ALA A 193 34.23 -46.45 -9.66
CA ALA A 193 34.86 -47.06 -10.83
C ALA A 193 36.39 -47.17 -10.72
N THR A 194 37.06 -46.27 -9.99
CA THR A 194 38.51 -46.34 -9.76
C THR A 194 38.95 -47.41 -8.76
N TYR A 195 38.04 -47.90 -7.89
CA TYR A 195 38.34 -48.98 -6.95
C TYR A 195 38.08 -50.38 -7.51
N ASP A 196 37.22 -50.52 -8.53
CA ASP A 196 36.91 -51.80 -9.18
C ASP A 196 37.93 -52.22 -10.26
N THR A 197 38.98 -51.43 -10.50
CA THR A 197 40.00 -51.65 -11.55
C THR A 197 41.38 -52.09 -11.03
N ILE A 198 41.49 -52.50 -9.76
CA ILE A 198 42.72 -53.03 -9.14
C ILE A 198 42.54 -54.49 -8.76
#